data_AF-A0A6N7Y4F4-F1
#
_entry.id   AF-A0A6N7Y4F4-F1
#
_cell.length_a   1.000
_cell.length_b   1.000
_cell.length_c   1.000
_cell.angle_alpha   90.00
_cell.angle_beta   90.00
_cell.angle_gamma   90.00
#
_symmetry.space_group_name_H-M   'P 1'
#
loop_
_entity.id
_entity.type
_entity.pdbx_description
1 polymer ?
#
loop_
_entity_poly.entity_id
_entity_poly.type
_entity_poly.pdbx_seq_one_letter_code
_entity_poly.pdbx_strand_id
1 'polypeptide(L)'
;MLSFIKKEKTELEKLNELKFQMLENLRQAHKEWKDSEKYFESISDPDLIDYAIYEIEASKLKYVYLLKKVKEWNKEIEMNIENQSIENISANS
;
A
#
# COMPACT_ATOMS: atom_id res chain seq x y z
N MET A 1 -20.26 -9.83 35.24
CA MET A 1 -19.17 -10.27 34.35
C MET A 1 -19.74 -10.28 32.93
N LEU A 2 -19.77 -9.12 32.28
CA LEU A 2 -20.32 -9.02 30.92
C LEU A 2 -19.29 -9.63 29.97
N SER A 3 -19.64 -10.80 29.46
CA SER A 3 -18.89 -11.58 28.48
C SER A 3 -18.50 -10.72 27.29
N PHE A 4 -17.21 -10.75 26.97
CA PHE A 4 -16.60 -10.18 25.76
C PHE A 4 -17.29 -10.74 24.51
N ILE A 5 -18.32 -10.05 24.01
CA ILE A 5 -18.75 -10.19 22.62
C ILE A 5 -17.68 -9.49 21.80
N LYS A 6 -16.83 -10.26 21.11
CA LYS A 6 -15.89 -9.76 20.12
C LYS A 6 -16.71 -9.02 19.06
N LYS A 7 -16.77 -7.69 19.16
CA LYS A 7 -17.56 -6.85 18.26
C LYS A 7 -17.01 -7.03 16.85
N GLU A 8 -17.85 -7.49 15.93
CA GLU A 8 -17.47 -7.64 14.53
C GLU A 8 -17.21 -6.26 13.92
N LYS A 9 -16.08 -6.07 13.24
CA LYS A 9 -15.74 -4.79 12.59
C LYS A 9 -16.78 -4.50 11.51
N THR A 10 -17.24 -3.26 11.44
CA THR A 10 -18.07 -2.78 10.33
C THR A 10 -17.28 -2.79 9.02
N GLU A 11 -17.96 -2.83 7.88
CA GLU A 11 -17.32 -2.80 6.55
C GLU A 11 -16.47 -1.54 6.34
N LEU A 12 -16.92 -0.39 6.89
CA LEU A 12 -16.17 0.86 6.86
C LEU A 12 -14.86 0.77 7.66
N GLU A 13 -14.90 0.15 8.84
CA GLU A 13 -13.70 -0.06 9.66
C GLU A 13 -12.72 -1.05 9.00
N LYS A 14 -13.23 -2.10 8.34
CA LYS A 14 -12.40 -3.04 7.56
C LYS A 14 -11.73 -2.33 6.38
N LEU A 15 -12.46 -1.46 5.68
CA LEU A 15 -11.93 -0.69 4.56
C LEU A 15 -10.83 0.28 4.99
N ASN A 16 -11.05 1.00 6.09
CA ASN A 16 -10.07 1.95 6.64
C ASN A 16 -8.79 1.22 7.12
N GLU A 17 -8.94 0.07 7.78
CA GLU A 17 -7.82 -0.78 8.18
C GLU A 17 -7.01 -1.24 6.96
N LEU A 18 -7.67 -1.75 5.92
CA LEU A 18 -7.01 -2.20 4.70
C LEU A 18 -6.26 -1.03 4.03
N LYS A 19 -6.90 0.13 3.93
CA LYS A 19 -6.28 1.35 3.39
C LYS A 19 -5.02 1.72 4.18
N PHE A 20 -5.11 1.71 5.51
CA PHE A 20 -3.99 2.02 6.38
C PHE A 20 -2.83 1.03 6.15
N GLN A 21 -3.11 -0.27 6.11
CA GLN A 21 -2.08 -1.29 5.86
C GLN A 21 -1.41 -1.14 4.50
N MET A 22 -2.18 -0.82 3.45
CA MET A 22 -1.63 -0.57 2.12
C MET A 22 -0.70 0.64 2.10
N LEU A 23 -1.10 1.75 2.76
CA LEU A 23 -0.30 2.96 2.84
C LEU A 23 0.96 2.75 3.68
N GLU A 24 0.88 2.02 4.79
CA GLU A 24 2.06 1.68 5.60
C GLU A 24 3.04 0.79 4.84
N ASN A 25 2.55 -0.22 4.10
CA ASN A 25 3.40 -1.05 3.25
C ASN A 25 4.10 -0.23 2.17
N LEU A 26 3.39 0.73 1.56
CA LEU A 26 3.98 1.64 0.58
C LEU A 26 5.05 2.55 1.20
N ARG A 27 4.77 3.12 2.38
CA ARG A 27 5.71 3.96 3.14
C ARG A 27 6.96 3.18 3.52
N GLN A 28 6.79 1.94 3.96
CA GLN A 28 7.89 1.06 4.35
C GLN A 28 8.76 0.68 3.14
N ALA A 29 8.17 0.34 2.00
CA ALA A 29 8.91 0.07 0.77
C ALA A 29 9.69 1.30 0.27
N HIS A 30 9.11 2.50 0.39
CA HIS A 30 9.83 3.73 0.06
C HIS A 30 11.02 3.97 1.00
N LYS A 31 10.84 3.71 2.30
CA LYS A 31 11.92 3.80 3.28
C LYS A 31 13.05 2.81 2.95
N GLU A 32 12.72 1.56 2.67
CA GLU A 32 13.69 0.52 2.27
C GLU A 32 14.49 0.93 1.03
N TRP A 33 13.83 1.51 0.03
CA TRP A 33 14.53 2.05 -1.14
C TRP A 33 15.49 3.18 -0.77
N LYS A 34 15.06 4.15 0.06
CA LYS A 34 15.94 5.23 0.53
C LYS A 34 17.09 4.75 1.40
N ASP A 35 16.88 3.70 2.19
CA ASP A 35 17.93 3.13 3.00
C ASP A 35 18.92 2.32 2.15
N SER A 36 18.47 1.69 1.06
CA SER A 36 19.34 1.03 0.07
C SER A 36 20.19 2.02 -0.73
N GLU A 37 19.64 3.18 -1.09
CA GLU A 37 20.40 4.28 -1.72
C GLU A 37 21.53 4.76 -0.80
N LYS A 38 21.22 5.02 0.48
CA LYS A 38 22.24 5.41 1.48
C LYS A 38 23.29 4.32 1.69
N TYR A 39 22.88 3.05 1.68
CA TYR A 39 23.80 1.94 1.82
C TYR A 39 24.82 1.94 0.68
N PHE A 40 24.36 2.01 -0.57
CA PHE A 40 25.24 2.12 -1.74
C PHE A 40 26.20 3.31 -1.66
N GLU A 41 25.72 4.49 -1.26
CA GLU A 41 26.56 5.69 -1.07
C GLU A 41 27.64 5.52 0.01
N SER A 42 27.41 4.64 0.99
CA SER A 42 28.32 4.39 2.11
C SER A 42 29.37 3.30 1.84
N ILE A 43 29.24 2.54 0.75
CA ILE A 43 30.12 1.39 0.47
C ILE A 43 31.48 1.84 -0.03
N SER A 44 32.52 1.30 0.59
CA SER A 44 33.92 1.43 0.18
C SER A 44 34.51 0.12 -0.37
N ASP A 45 33.84 -1.01 -0.14
CA ASP A 45 34.27 -2.34 -0.57
C ASP A 45 33.75 -2.64 -1.99
N PRO A 46 34.63 -2.77 -2.99
CA PRO A 46 34.24 -3.10 -4.36
C PRO A 46 33.43 -4.38 -4.49
N ASP A 47 33.66 -5.37 -3.61
CA ASP A 47 32.97 -6.68 -3.68
C ASP A 47 31.49 -6.58 -3.25
N LEU A 48 31.09 -5.48 -2.61
CA LEU A 48 29.71 -5.23 -2.17
C LEU A 48 28.91 -4.34 -3.13
N ILE A 49 29.54 -3.77 -4.16
CA ILE A 49 28.89 -2.83 -5.08
C ILE A 49 27.74 -3.49 -5.83
N ASP A 50 27.97 -4.68 -6.40
CA ASP A 50 26.93 -5.40 -7.15
C ASP A 50 25.74 -5.78 -6.26
N TYR A 51 26.00 -6.17 -5.02
CA TYR A 51 24.97 -6.45 -4.03
C TYR A 51 24.13 -5.20 -3.72
N ALA A 52 24.77 -4.04 -3.55
CA ALA A 52 24.06 -2.80 -3.25
C ALA A 52 23.26 -2.26 -4.44
N ILE A 53 23.74 -2.45 -5.67
CA ILE A 53 22.96 -2.17 -6.89
C ILE A 53 21.70 -3.04 -6.91
N TYR A 54 21.85 -4.35 -6.68
CA TYR A 54 20.72 -5.27 -6.61
C TYR A 54 19.68 -4.84 -5.56
N GLU A 55 20.12 -4.48 -4.36
CA GLU A 55 19.22 -4.02 -3.28
C GLU A 55 18.46 -2.74 -3.65
N ILE A 56 19.12 -1.77 -4.28
CA ILE A 56 18.44 -0.56 -4.79
C ILE A 56 17.37 -0.93 -5.82
N GLU A 57 17.70 -1.78 -6.79
CA GLU A 57 16.78 -2.15 -7.86
C GLU A 57 15.57 -2.92 -7.31
N ALA A 58 15.81 -3.90 -6.43
CA ALA A 58 14.78 -4.70 -5.81
C ALA A 58 13.82 -3.86 -4.95
N SER A 59 14.36 -2.99 -4.09
CA SER A 59 13.57 -2.12 -3.21
C SER A 59 12.78 -1.07 -4.00
N LYS A 60 13.37 -0.48 -5.05
CA LYS A 60 12.67 0.43 -5.97
C LYS A 60 11.54 -0.28 -6.72
N LEU A 61 11.78 -1.48 -7.24
CA LEU A 61 10.76 -2.26 -7.94
C LEU A 61 9.58 -2.58 -7.01
N LYS A 62 9.85 -2.99 -5.78
CA LYS A 62 8.84 -3.23 -4.74
C LYS A 62 7.99 -1.98 -4.48
N TYR A 63 8.63 -0.82 -4.29
CA TYR A 63 7.90 0.44 -4.09
C TYR A 63 7.01 0.80 -5.30
N VAL A 64 7.54 0.72 -6.51
CA VAL A 64 6.78 1.05 -7.74
C VAL A 64 5.58 0.11 -7.93
N TYR A 65 5.77 -1.18 -7.68
CA TYR A 65 4.69 -2.17 -7.74
C TYR A 65 3.57 -1.85 -6.73
N LEU A 66 3.91 -1.58 -5.47
CA LEU A 66 2.94 -1.24 -4.43
C LEU A 66 2.23 0.08 -4.75
N LEU A 67 2.94 1.08 -5.29
CA LEU A 67 2.35 2.35 -5.71
C LEU A 67 1.30 2.14 -6.80
N LYS A 68 1.59 1.27 -7.78
CA LYS A 68 0.64 0.90 -8.83
C LYS A 68 -0.61 0.23 -8.22
N LYS A 69 -0.44 -0.69 -7.27
CA LYS A 69 -1.56 -1.38 -6.59
C LYS A 69 -2.45 -0.43 -5.81
N VAL A 70 -1.88 0.54 -5.08
CA VAL A 70 -2.66 1.57 -4.37
C VAL A 70 -3.46 2.43 -5.34
N LYS A 71 -2.90 2.79 -6.50
CA LYS A 71 -3.61 3.55 -7.54
C LYS A 71 -4.75 2.76 -8.17
N GLU A 72 -4.53 1.49 -8.48
CA GLU A 72 -5.56 0.58 -9.01
C GLU A 72 -6.73 0.47 -8.02
N TRP A 73 -6.43 0.23 -6.75
CA TRP A 73 -7.44 0.12 -5.69
C TRP A 73 -8.24 1.41 -5.46
N ASN A 74 -7.58 2.58 -5.45
CA ASN A 74 -8.28 3.86 -5.34
C ASN A 74 -9.25 4.06 -6.51
N LYS A 75 -8.83 3.74 -7.74
CA LYS A 75 -9.65 3.85 -8.94
C LYS A 75 -10.87 2.91 -8.88
N GLU A 76 -10.68 1.68 -8.43
CA GLU A 76 -11.78 0.71 -8.23
C GLU A 76 -12.80 1.22 -7.20
N ILE A 77 -12.35 1.84 -6.12
CA ILE A 77 -13.25 2.43 -5.12
C ILE A 77 -14.03 3.60 -5.69
N GLU A 78 -13.37 4.53 -6.40
CA GLU A 78 -14.02 5.68 -7.04
C GLU A 78 -15.12 5.21 -8.02
N MET A 79 -14.80 4.22 -8.87
CA MET A 79 -15.76 3.63 -9.81
C MET A 79 -16.95 2.96 -9.11
N ASN A 80 -16.71 2.24 -8.01
CA ASN A 80 -17.78 1.57 -7.27
C ASN A 80 -18.72 2.56 -6.58
N ILE A 81 -18.20 3.69 -6.08
CA ILE A 81 -19.02 4.76 -5.49
C ILE A 81 -19.89 5.44 -6.56
N GLU A 82 -19.33 5.71 -7.75
CA GLU A 82 -20.06 6.30 -8.88
C GLU A 82 -21.19 5.37 -9.37
N ASN A 83 -20.93 4.08 -9.52
CA ASN A 83 -21.95 3.11 -9.95
C ASN A 83 -23.09 2.97 -8.93
N GLN A 84 -22.79 2.92 -7.64
CA GLN A 84 -23.81 2.87 -6.59
C GLN A 84 -24.66 4.15 -6.53
N SER A 85 -24.08 5.32 -6.82
CA SER A 85 -24.84 6.56 -6.84
C SER A 85 -25.77 6.67 -8.05
N ILE A 86 -25.40 6.09 -9.21
CA ILE A 86 -26.27 6.02 -10.40
C ILE A 86 -27.42 5.02 -10.20
N GLU A 87 -27.16 3.82 -9.66
CA GLU A 87 -28.19 2.79 -9.42
C GLU A 87 -29.27 3.29 -8.44
N ASN A 88 -28.86 3.97 -7.36
CA ASN A 88 -29.78 4.53 -6.38
C ASN A 88 -30.66 5.66 -6.91
N ILE A 89 -30.22 6.37 -7.96
CA ILE A 89 -31.05 7.38 -8.65
C ILE A 89 -32.06 6.68 -9.57
N SER A 90 -31.66 5.63 -10.29
CA SER A 90 -32.55 4.87 -11.18
C SER A 90 -33.62 4.04 -10.47
N ALA A 91 -33.35 3.61 -9.23
CA ALA A 91 -34.30 2.84 -8.43
C ALA A 91 -35.36 3.69 -7.73
N ASN A 92 -35.17 5.02 -7.67
CA ASN A 92 -36.08 5.97 -7.03
C ASN A 92 -36.83 6.88 -8.03
N SER A 93 -36.70 6.60 -9.34
CA SER A 93 -37.44 7.22 -10.45
C SER A 93 -38.45 6.26 -11.03
#